data_AF-A0A3G9CZZ7-F1
#
_entry.id   AF-A0A3G9CZZ7-F1
#
_cell.length_a   1.000
_cell.length_b   1.000
_cell.length_c   1.000
_cell.angle_alpha   90.00
_cell.angle_beta   90.00
_cell.angle_gamma   90.00
#
_symmetry.space_group_name_H-M   'P 1'
#
loop_
_entity.id
_entity.type
_entity.pdbx_description
1 polymer ?
#
loop_
_entity_poly.entity_id
_entity_poly.type
_entity_poly.pdbx_seq_one_letter_code
_entity_poly.pdbx_strand_id
1 'polypeptide(L)'
;MIESKIKVLRQAAQVSTTSSDKIWCVAAGNEDTINNVAYEAIASKDKIKILFREHVSVKEAFVRKKFDLMMLYGDETKIRDLSIICKENGGAFLKIAPYYVKNEPNLLLLVAPENLIKRFIGEVEKKKTNLTLILEDKTTGFIEADVYLTARLPKFIRDIIDPLFKVTDVVLTTLLISVPMREDAEKIKEISTHNNIFIVDFKDILKED
;
A
#
# COMPACT_ATOMS: atom_id res chain seq x y z
N MET A 1 7.71 -44.70 -28.16
CA MET A 1 6.40 -44.12 -27.76
C MET A 1 6.40 -43.47 -26.36
N ILE A 2 7.28 -43.86 -25.44
CA ILE A 2 7.45 -43.21 -24.12
C ILE A 2 8.27 -41.91 -24.25
N GLU A 3 9.33 -41.90 -25.07
CA GLU A 3 10.16 -40.72 -25.33
C GLU A 3 9.41 -39.52 -25.92
N SER A 4 8.44 -39.75 -26.81
CA SER A 4 7.63 -38.67 -27.38
C SER A 4 6.71 -38.04 -26.32
N LYS A 5 6.15 -38.83 -25.40
CA LYS A 5 5.37 -38.32 -24.27
C LYS A 5 6.25 -37.56 -23.26
N ILE A 6 7.47 -38.03 -22.98
CA ILE A 6 8.43 -37.32 -22.12
C ILE A 6 8.89 -36.01 -22.77
N LYS A 7 9.09 -35.98 -24.09
CA LYS A 7 9.50 -34.77 -24.83
C LYS A 7 8.38 -33.73 -24.86
N VAL A 8 7.13 -34.16 -25.00
CA VAL A 8 5.93 -33.29 -24.91
C VAL A 8 5.74 -32.78 -23.48
N LEU A 9 5.94 -33.61 -22.45
CA LEU A 9 5.90 -33.17 -21.05
C LEU A 9 7.04 -32.20 -20.71
N ARG A 10 8.25 -32.41 -21.26
CA ARG A 10 9.37 -31.45 -21.12
C ARG A 10 9.14 -30.15 -21.89
N GLN A 11 8.52 -30.20 -23.06
CA GLN A 11 8.11 -29.00 -23.79
C GLN A 11 6.99 -28.26 -23.06
N ALA A 12 5.99 -28.96 -22.51
CA ALA A 12 4.96 -28.34 -21.69
C ALA A 12 5.53 -27.72 -20.41
N ALA A 13 6.52 -28.36 -19.78
CA ALA A 13 7.25 -27.81 -18.64
C ALA A 13 8.11 -26.59 -19.02
N GLN A 14 8.77 -26.61 -20.18
CA GLN A 14 9.53 -25.46 -20.71
C GLN A 14 8.63 -24.27 -21.10
N VAL A 15 7.42 -24.54 -21.59
CA VAL A 15 6.44 -23.48 -21.92
C VAL A 15 5.79 -22.91 -20.65
N SER A 16 5.68 -23.70 -19.57
CA SER A 16 5.23 -23.20 -18.26
C SER A 16 6.26 -22.37 -17.47
N THR A 17 7.51 -22.29 -17.93
CA THR A 17 8.59 -21.56 -17.22
C THR A 17 8.89 -20.16 -17.76
N THR A 18 8.10 -19.62 -18.71
CA THR A 18 8.53 -18.39 -19.42
C THR A 18 7.40 -17.42 -19.76
N SER A 19 6.67 -16.95 -18.74
CA SER A 19 6.25 -15.53 -18.57
C SER A 19 5.41 -15.43 -17.30
N SER A 20 6.07 -15.39 -16.15
CA SER A 20 5.43 -14.84 -14.97
C SER A 20 5.19 -13.36 -15.28
N ASP A 21 3.94 -12.96 -15.46
CA ASP A 21 3.60 -11.55 -15.58
C ASP A 21 4.08 -10.86 -14.30
N LYS A 22 5.03 -9.93 -14.45
CA LYS A 22 5.52 -9.15 -13.33
C LYS A 22 4.54 -8.03 -13.06
N ILE A 23 4.15 -7.87 -11.80
CA ILE A 23 3.21 -6.84 -11.38
C ILE A 23 3.82 -6.03 -10.24
N TRP A 24 3.28 -4.84 -10.00
CA TRP A 24 3.59 -4.05 -8.81
C TRP A 24 2.57 -4.38 -7.73
N CYS A 25 2.95 -4.21 -6.48
CA CYS A 25 1.98 -4.16 -5.39
C CYS A 25 2.42 -3.24 -4.27
N VAL A 26 1.45 -2.86 -3.46
CA VAL A 26 1.62 -2.03 -2.27
C VAL A 26 1.02 -2.78 -1.11
N ALA A 27 1.81 -3.06 -0.09
CA ALA A 27 1.36 -3.55 1.19
C ALA A 27 1.36 -2.40 2.20
N ALA A 28 0.30 -2.25 2.99
CA ALA A 28 0.21 -1.24 4.04
C ALA A 28 -0.45 -1.81 5.30
N GLY A 29 0.05 -1.45 6.49
CA GLY A 29 -0.46 -1.99 7.75
C GLY A 29 0.42 -1.63 8.94
N ASN A 30 0.27 -2.39 10.03
CA ASN A 30 1.15 -2.27 11.18
C ASN A 30 2.58 -2.72 10.85
N GLU A 31 3.55 -2.28 11.65
CA GLU A 31 4.96 -2.64 11.49
C GLU A 31 5.16 -4.16 11.41
N ASP A 32 4.53 -4.92 12.30
CA ASP A 32 4.61 -6.39 12.33
C ASP A 32 4.05 -7.03 11.05
N THR A 33 2.90 -6.53 10.56
CA THR A 33 2.29 -6.99 9.30
C THR A 33 3.24 -6.80 8.13
N ILE A 34 3.87 -5.62 8.03
CA ILE A 34 4.80 -5.30 6.94
C ILE A 34 6.13 -6.04 7.11
N ASN A 35 6.59 -6.27 8.33
CA ASN A 35 7.77 -7.09 8.61
C ASN A 35 7.59 -8.53 8.12
N ASN A 36 6.41 -9.13 8.32
CA ASN A 36 6.10 -10.47 7.82
C ASN A 36 6.14 -10.52 6.29
N VAL A 37 5.53 -9.54 5.63
CA VAL A 37 5.58 -9.43 4.16
C VAL A 37 7.01 -9.22 3.65
N ALA A 38 7.78 -8.36 4.32
CA ALA A 38 9.17 -8.08 3.97
C ALA A 38 10.05 -9.34 4.07
N TYR A 39 9.90 -10.09 5.15
CA TYR A 39 10.63 -11.33 5.35
C TYR A 39 10.35 -12.34 4.23
N GLU A 40 9.09 -12.55 3.89
CA GLU A 40 8.68 -13.47 2.82
C GLU A 40 9.09 -12.99 1.42
N ALA A 41 9.10 -11.66 1.19
CA ALA A 41 9.62 -11.07 -0.03
C ALA A 41 11.13 -11.32 -0.18
N ILE A 42 11.92 -11.12 0.90
CA ILE A 42 13.37 -11.39 0.91
C ILE A 42 13.65 -12.89 0.73
N ALA A 43 12.87 -13.75 1.40
CA ALA A 43 12.97 -15.21 1.27
C ALA A 43 12.69 -15.69 -0.17
N SER A 44 11.91 -14.92 -0.94
CA SER A 44 11.60 -15.18 -2.35
C SER A 44 12.74 -14.83 -3.33
N LYS A 45 13.89 -14.36 -2.83
CA LYS A 45 15.12 -14.08 -3.60
C LYS A 45 14.87 -13.16 -4.80
N ASP A 46 15.13 -13.64 -6.01
CA ASP A 46 15.10 -12.91 -7.28
C ASP A 46 13.69 -12.72 -7.86
N LYS A 47 12.68 -13.34 -7.23
CA LYS A 47 11.29 -13.27 -7.71
C LYS A 47 10.56 -11.99 -7.31
N ILE A 48 11.03 -11.32 -6.26
CA ILE A 48 10.44 -10.10 -5.71
C ILE A 48 11.54 -9.08 -5.44
N LYS A 49 11.39 -7.87 -5.99
CA LYS A 49 12.18 -6.69 -5.70
C LYS A 49 11.39 -5.79 -4.75
N ILE A 50 11.98 -5.45 -3.61
CA ILE A 50 11.47 -4.37 -2.74
C ILE A 50 11.92 -3.05 -3.38
N LEU A 51 10.98 -2.21 -3.79
CA LEU A 51 11.28 -0.91 -4.38
C LEU A 51 11.59 0.12 -3.29
N PHE A 52 10.68 0.24 -2.32
CA PHE A 52 10.89 1.06 -1.13
C PHE A 52 10.03 0.59 0.03
N ARG A 53 10.36 1.08 1.23
CA ARG A 53 9.59 0.93 2.47
C ARG A 53 9.55 2.27 3.16
N GLU A 54 8.38 2.66 3.65
CA GLU A 54 8.18 3.91 4.37
C GLU A 54 7.48 3.66 5.70
N HIS A 55 7.94 4.38 6.73
CA HIS A 55 7.35 4.40 8.07
C HIS A 55 6.62 5.72 8.27
N VAL A 56 5.31 5.68 8.31
CA VAL A 56 4.47 6.88 8.32
C VAL A 56 3.87 7.11 9.71
N SER A 57 3.97 8.35 10.18
CA SER A 57 3.34 8.77 11.42
C SER A 57 2.49 10.02 11.21
N VAL A 58 1.17 9.86 11.36
CA VAL A 58 0.20 10.94 11.18
C VAL A 58 -0.32 11.39 12.54
N LYS A 59 -0.22 12.70 12.81
CA LYS A 59 -0.77 13.31 14.03
C LYS A 59 -2.16 13.86 13.73
N GLU A 60 -3.15 13.46 14.51
CA GLU A 60 -4.52 13.96 14.41
C GLU A 60 -5.10 14.17 15.81
N ALA A 61 -5.58 15.39 16.09
CA ALA A 61 -6.02 15.82 17.42
C ALA A 61 -4.98 15.47 18.49
N PHE A 62 -5.26 14.48 19.35
CA PHE A 62 -4.40 14.03 20.44
C PHE A 62 -3.75 12.65 20.20
N VAL A 63 -3.98 12.07 19.03
CA VAL A 63 -3.57 10.73 18.66
C VAL A 63 -2.50 10.80 17.57
N ARG A 64 -1.56 9.88 17.63
CA ARG A 64 -0.55 9.61 16.62
C ARG A 64 -0.88 8.23 16.04
N LYS A 65 -1.29 8.21 14.78
CA LYS A 65 -1.51 6.99 14.00
C LYS A 65 -0.20 6.62 13.35
N LYS A 66 0.23 5.36 13.47
CA LYS A 66 1.47 4.87 12.86
C LYS A 66 1.14 3.71 11.95
N PHE A 67 1.83 3.67 10.82
CA PHE A 67 1.73 2.56 9.90
C PHE A 67 2.94 2.50 9.00
N ASP A 68 3.17 1.32 8.47
CA ASP A 68 4.18 1.04 7.49
C ASP A 68 3.53 0.78 6.14
N LEU A 69 4.26 1.11 5.10
CA LEU A 69 3.91 0.69 3.74
C LEU A 69 5.17 0.27 2.98
N MET A 70 4.98 -0.66 2.06
CA MET A 70 6.04 -1.24 1.26
C MET A 70 5.56 -1.43 -0.17
N MET A 71 6.37 -1.01 -1.12
CA MET A 71 6.12 -1.25 -2.53
C MET A 71 7.04 -2.33 -3.07
N LEU A 72 6.46 -3.27 -3.79
CA LEU A 72 7.13 -4.45 -4.35
C LEU A 72 6.88 -4.53 -5.85
N TYR A 73 7.81 -5.18 -6.54
CA TYR A 73 7.68 -5.54 -7.96
C TYR A 73 8.22 -6.95 -8.18
N GLY A 74 7.50 -7.79 -8.90
CA GLY A 74 7.96 -9.14 -9.16
C GLY A 74 6.89 -10.08 -9.66
N ASP A 75 7.16 -11.38 -9.55
CA ASP A 75 6.31 -12.45 -10.08
C ASP A 75 4.89 -12.39 -9.50
N GLU A 76 3.86 -12.34 -10.36
CA GLU A 76 2.45 -12.27 -9.93
C GLU A 76 2.07 -13.39 -8.96
N THR A 77 2.55 -14.61 -9.22
CA THR A 77 2.26 -15.76 -8.34
C THR A 77 2.80 -15.53 -6.93
N LYS A 78 4.01 -14.98 -6.80
CA LYS A 78 4.63 -14.67 -5.51
C LYS A 78 3.97 -13.46 -4.85
N ILE A 79 3.64 -12.43 -5.61
CA ILE A 79 2.87 -11.28 -5.11
C ILE A 79 1.48 -11.72 -4.60
N ARG A 80 0.86 -12.72 -5.23
CA ARG A 80 -0.39 -13.30 -4.74
C ARG A 80 -0.19 -14.02 -3.41
N ASP A 81 0.88 -14.78 -3.24
CA ASP A 81 1.20 -15.43 -1.95
C ASP A 81 1.37 -14.36 -0.84
N LEU A 82 2.14 -13.29 -1.12
CA LEU A 82 2.35 -12.17 -0.19
C LEU A 82 1.04 -11.43 0.15
N SER A 83 0.13 -11.32 -0.81
CA SER A 83 -1.19 -10.72 -0.59
C SER A 83 -2.01 -11.48 0.45
N ILE A 84 -1.89 -12.81 0.48
CA ILE A 84 -2.60 -13.64 1.46
C ILE A 84 -2.01 -13.38 2.85
N ILE A 85 -0.68 -13.47 2.97
CA ILE A 85 0.05 -13.20 4.21
C ILE A 85 -0.30 -11.81 4.77
N CYS A 86 -0.30 -10.78 3.92
CA CYS A 86 -0.62 -9.42 4.33
C CYS A 86 -2.04 -9.31 4.88
N LYS A 87 -3.05 -9.86 4.17
CA LYS A 87 -4.45 -9.75 4.54
C LYS A 87 -4.82 -10.59 5.76
N GLU A 88 -4.20 -11.77 5.93
CA GLU A 88 -4.35 -12.59 7.13
C GLU A 88 -3.80 -11.90 8.38
N ASN A 89 -2.73 -11.10 8.21
CA ASN A 89 -2.14 -10.29 9.28
C ASN A 89 -2.75 -8.87 9.40
N GLY A 90 -3.95 -8.64 8.86
CA GLY A 90 -4.69 -7.40 9.05
C GLY A 90 -4.34 -6.26 8.09
N GLY A 91 -3.41 -6.44 7.15
CA GLY A 91 -2.93 -5.39 6.25
C GLY A 91 -3.80 -5.18 5.01
N ALA A 92 -3.65 -4.00 4.39
CA ALA A 92 -4.14 -3.70 3.05
C ALA A 92 -3.10 -4.15 2.01
N PHE A 93 -3.54 -4.68 0.87
CA PHE A 93 -2.66 -5.14 -0.18
C PHE A 93 -3.24 -4.86 -1.58
N LEU A 94 -2.69 -3.85 -2.26
CA LEU A 94 -3.14 -3.42 -3.58
C LEU A 94 -2.22 -3.99 -4.67
N LYS A 95 -2.77 -4.78 -5.60
CA LYS A 95 -2.05 -5.31 -6.77
C LYS A 95 -2.26 -4.40 -7.97
N ILE A 96 -1.18 -4.05 -8.65
CA ILE A 96 -1.17 -3.04 -9.71
C ILE A 96 -0.62 -3.69 -10.98
N ALA A 97 -1.53 -4.03 -11.88
CA ALA A 97 -1.20 -4.67 -13.14
C ALA A 97 -0.48 -3.70 -14.09
N PRO A 98 0.43 -4.19 -14.96
CA PRO A 98 1.12 -3.39 -15.97
C PRO A 98 0.19 -2.60 -16.89
N TYR A 99 -1.03 -3.08 -17.09
CA TYR A 99 -2.05 -2.36 -17.86
C TYR A 99 -2.30 -0.96 -17.31
N TYR A 100 -2.45 -0.78 -16.00
CA TYR A 100 -2.73 0.54 -15.41
C TYR A 100 -1.52 1.46 -15.58
N VAL A 101 -0.32 0.97 -15.29
CA VAL A 101 0.92 1.77 -15.42
C VAL A 101 1.14 2.28 -16.84
N LYS A 102 0.75 1.50 -17.86
CA LYS A 102 0.92 1.86 -19.27
C LYS A 102 -0.16 2.78 -19.82
N ASN A 103 -1.40 2.63 -19.36
CA ASN A 103 -2.55 3.27 -20.00
C ASN A 103 -3.12 4.44 -19.19
N GLU A 104 -2.81 4.53 -17.90
CA GLU A 104 -3.39 5.54 -17.02
C GLU A 104 -2.49 6.77 -16.89
N PRO A 105 -3.00 7.98 -17.17
CA PRO A 105 -2.23 9.21 -17.01
C PRO A 105 -2.01 9.55 -15.54
N ASN A 106 -0.79 10.01 -15.23
CA ASN A 106 -0.38 10.56 -13.92
C ASN A 106 -0.91 9.71 -12.76
N LEU A 107 -0.53 8.44 -12.77
CA LEU A 107 -0.95 7.45 -11.78
C LEU A 107 -0.37 7.79 -10.40
N LEU A 108 -1.23 8.01 -9.41
CA LEU A 108 -0.84 8.35 -8.04
C LEU A 108 -1.32 7.27 -7.08
N LEU A 109 -0.43 6.87 -6.17
CA LEU A 109 -0.72 5.97 -5.06
C LEU A 109 -0.92 6.79 -3.79
N LEU A 110 -2.02 6.58 -3.07
CA LEU A 110 -2.30 7.25 -1.81
C LEU A 110 -2.49 6.20 -0.70
N VAL A 111 -1.89 6.46 0.47
CA VAL A 111 -2.09 5.64 1.68
C VAL A 111 -2.37 6.55 2.86
N ALA A 112 -3.53 6.37 3.49
CA ALA A 112 -3.86 7.09 4.71
C ALA A 112 -5.02 6.43 5.48
N PRO A 113 -5.21 6.80 6.75
CA PRO A 113 -6.44 6.52 7.49
C PRO A 113 -7.70 6.94 6.71
N GLU A 114 -8.73 6.10 6.76
CA GLU A 114 -10.00 6.25 6.01
C GLU A 114 -10.64 7.64 6.21
N ASN A 115 -10.59 8.19 7.43
CA ASN A 115 -11.15 9.51 7.72
C ASN A 115 -10.40 10.65 6.99
N LEU A 116 -9.09 10.52 6.79
CA LEU A 116 -8.28 11.48 6.06
C LEU A 116 -8.51 11.36 4.55
N ILE A 117 -8.66 10.13 4.03
CA ILE A 117 -9.05 9.89 2.64
C ILE A 117 -10.40 10.55 2.34
N LYS A 118 -11.41 10.36 3.20
CA LYS A 118 -12.73 11.00 3.03
C LYS A 118 -12.64 12.53 3.00
N ARG A 119 -11.85 13.13 3.89
CA ARG A 119 -11.63 14.59 3.90
C ARG A 119 -10.94 15.06 2.62
N PHE A 120 -9.92 14.33 2.16
CA PHE A 120 -9.22 14.60 0.92
C PHE A 120 -10.14 14.56 -0.30
N ILE A 121 -10.96 13.51 -0.46
CA ILE A 121 -11.92 13.41 -1.57
C ILE A 121 -12.88 14.62 -1.55
N GLY A 122 -13.39 14.99 -0.37
CA GLY A 122 -14.24 16.17 -0.23
C GLY A 122 -13.54 17.49 -0.59
N GLU A 123 -12.24 17.62 -0.38
CA GLU A 123 -11.45 18.80 -0.79
C GLU A 123 -11.16 18.82 -2.30
N VAL A 124 -10.85 17.67 -2.90
CA VAL A 124 -10.68 17.51 -4.35
C VAL A 124 -11.96 17.93 -5.07
N GLU A 125 -13.12 17.44 -4.61
CA GLU A 125 -14.43 17.78 -5.18
C GLU A 125 -14.72 19.28 -5.07
N LYS A 126 -14.48 19.89 -3.90
CA LYS A 126 -14.66 21.35 -3.70
C LYS A 126 -13.78 22.17 -4.64
N LYS A 127 -12.56 21.71 -4.92
CA LYS A 127 -11.62 22.36 -5.84
C LYS A 127 -11.87 22.01 -7.31
N LYS A 128 -12.91 21.23 -7.63
CA LYS A 128 -13.27 20.79 -8.99
C LYS A 128 -12.09 20.17 -9.74
N THR A 129 -11.25 19.43 -9.02
CA THR A 129 -10.07 18.76 -9.57
C THR A 129 -10.47 17.36 -10.06
N ASN A 130 -10.14 17.02 -11.30
CA ASN A 130 -10.59 15.75 -11.88
C ASN A 130 -9.66 14.61 -11.49
N LEU A 131 -10.22 13.51 -10.96
CA LEU A 131 -9.50 12.25 -10.76
C LEU A 131 -10.42 11.06 -11.05
N THR A 132 -9.83 9.90 -11.30
CA THR A 132 -10.54 8.63 -11.43
C THR A 132 -9.93 7.64 -10.44
N LEU A 133 -10.76 7.07 -9.57
CA LEU A 133 -10.36 5.97 -8.71
C LEU A 133 -10.27 4.69 -9.53
N ILE A 134 -9.10 4.03 -9.50
CA ILE A 134 -8.85 2.80 -10.27
C ILE A 134 -8.98 1.58 -9.36
N LEU A 135 -8.24 1.59 -8.25
CA LEU A 135 -8.20 0.48 -7.30
C LEU A 135 -8.23 1.02 -5.88
N GLU A 136 -8.84 0.26 -4.99
CA GLU A 136 -8.91 0.54 -3.55
C GLU A 136 -8.74 -0.77 -2.78
N ASP A 137 -7.98 -0.74 -1.70
CA ASP A 137 -7.98 -1.80 -0.69
C ASP A 137 -7.87 -1.17 0.71
N LYS A 138 -8.39 -1.87 1.71
CA LYS A 138 -8.40 -1.41 3.11
C LYS A 138 -7.78 -2.46 4.02
N THR A 139 -7.27 -2.01 5.16
CA THR A 139 -6.82 -2.95 6.19
C THR A 139 -8.02 -3.74 6.71
N THR A 140 -7.82 -5.03 6.92
CA THR A 140 -8.78 -5.93 7.58
C THR A 140 -8.64 -5.90 9.10
N GLY A 141 -7.46 -5.50 9.59
CA GLY A 141 -7.19 -5.18 10.99
C GLY A 141 -7.09 -3.68 11.23
N PHE A 142 -7.10 -3.30 12.50
CA PHE A 142 -6.88 -1.91 12.91
C PHE A 142 -5.40 -1.62 13.06
N ILE A 143 -5.02 -0.38 12.75
CA ILE A 143 -3.65 0.07 12.94
C ILE A 143 -3.41 0.72 14.30
N GLU A 144 -2.15 0.71 14.73
CA GLU A 144 -1.75 1.29 15.99
C GLU A 144 -1.97 2.81 16.05
N ALA A 145 -2.61 3.21 17.14
CA ALA A 145 -2.91 4.59 17.48
C ALA A 145 -2.47 4.87 18.92
N ASP A 146 -1.51 5.78 19.09
CA ASP A 146 -0.98 6.18 20.39
C ASP A 146 -1.47 7.57 20.78
N VAL A 147 -1.80 7.79 22.06
CA VAL A 147 -2.09 9.15 22.56
C VAL A 147 -0.78 9.86 22.84
N TYR A 148 -0.47 10.93 22.11
CA TYR A 148 0.77 11.67 22.38
C TYR A 148 0.64 12.63 23.57
N LEU A 149 -0.58 13.03 23.95
CA LEU A 149 -0.82 13.86 25.14
C LEU A 149 -0.37 13.17 26.42
N THR A 150 -0.56 11.85 26.52
CA THR A 150 -0.25 11.08 27.73
C THR A 150 1.25 10.86 27.91
N ALA A 151 2.07 11.12 26.88
CA ALA A 151 3.52 11.02 26.96
C ALA A 151 4.15 11.96 28.00
N ARG A 152 3.46 13.06 28.36
CA ARG A 152 3.90 14.01 29.41
C ARG A 152 3.13 13.89 30.71
N LEU A 153 2.16 12.97 30.82
CA LEU A 153 1.34 12.81 32.01
C LEU A 153 1.99 11.84 33.00
N PRO A 154 1.78 12.04 34.32
CA PRO A 154 2.16 11.05 35.33
C PRO A 154 1.54 9.68 35.06
N LYS A 155 2.26 8.62 35.40
CA LYS A 155 1.91 7.22 35.09
C LYS A 155 0.47 6.85 35.46
N PHE A 156 -0.02 7.30 36.62
CA PHE A 156 -1.39 7.00 37.08
C PHE A 156 -2.49 7.58 36.19
N ILE A 157 -2.29 8.76 35.58
CA ILE A 157 -3.27 9.36 34.65
C ILE A 157 -3.19 8.66 33.30
N ARG A 158 -1.96 8.38 32.85
CA ARG A 158 -1.70 7.69 31.60
C ARG A 158 -2.33 6.29 31.58
N ASP A 159 -2.22 5.53 32.66
CA ASP A 159 -2.78 4.18 32.76
C ASP A 159 -4.33 4.17 32.69
N ILE A 160 -4.99 5.29 33.03
CA ILE A 160 -6.45 5.47 32.91
C ILE A 160 -6.86 5.92 31.50
N ILE A 161 -6.09 6.82 30.90
CA ILE A 161 -6.43 7.46 29.61
C ILE A 161 -6.02 6.60 28.42
N ASP A 162 -4.84 5.99 28.42
CA ASP A 162 -4.30 5.22 27.29
C ASP A 162 -5.30 4.17 26.75
N PRO A 163 -5.98 3.35 27.60
CA PRO A 163 -6.96 2.37 27.12
C PRO A 163 -8.17 2.97 26.40
N LEU A 164 -8.59 4.20 26.73
CA LEU A 164 -9.75 4.84 26.11
C LEU A 164 -9.50 5.25 24.66
N PHE A 165 -8.22 5.39 24.28
CA PHE A 165 -7.82 5.90 22.97
C PHE A 165 -7.01 4.88 22.15
N LYS A 166 -6.32 3.93 22.80
CA LYS A 166 -5.69 2.79 22.12
C LYS A 166 -6.68 1.89 21.37
N VAL A 167 -7.97 1.96 21.73
CA VAL A 167 -9.07 1.21 21.10
C VAL A 167 -9.73 2.02 19.98
N THR A 168 -9.07 3.06 19.45
CA THR A 168 -9.56 3.67 18.21
C THR A 168 -9.22 2.77 17.03
N ASP A 169 -10.23 2.04 16.59
CA ASP A 169 -10.28 1.24 15.37
C ASP A 169 -9.96 2.09 14.14
N VAL A 170 -8.68 2.21 13.77
CA VAL A 170 -8.24 2.97 12.60
C VAL A 170 -8.06 2.02 11.41
N VAL A 171 -8.88 2.22 10.39
CA VAL A 171 -8.75 1.56 9.09
C VAL A 171 -7.84 2.39 8.19
N LEU A 172 -6.81 1.76 7.61
CA LEU A 172 -6.06 2.37 6.53
C LEU A 172 -6.69 2.02 5.19
N THR A 173 -6.58 2.98 4.28
CA THR A 173 -7.07 2.85 2.91
C THR A 173 -5.92 3.17 1.97
N THR A 174 -5.72 2.27 1.01
CA THR A 174 -4.75 2.41 -0.08
C THR A 174 -5.54 2.62 -1.37
N LEU A 175 -5.27 3.73 -2.07
CA LEU A 175 -5.92 4.09 -3.34
C LEU A 175 -4.91 4.17 -4.46
N LEU A 176 -5.29 3.68 -5.63
CA LEU A 176 -4.63 4.00 -6.88
C LEU A 176 -5.57 4.87 -7.70
N ILE A 177 -5.13 6.08 -8.03
CA ILE A 177 -5.92 7.04 -8.82
C ILE A 177 -5.19 7.42 -10.10
N SER A 178 -5.98 7.69 -11.14
CA SER A 178 -5.55 8.25 -12.42
C SER A 178 -5.98 9.71 -12.49
N VAL A 179 -5.09 10.57 -12.95
CA VAL A 179 -5.35 12.02 -13.03
C VAL A 179 -5.10 12.49 -14.47
N PRO A 180 -6.15 12.89 -15.20
CA PRO A 180 -6.01 13.22 -16.62
C PRO A 180 -5.03 14.35 -16.91
N MET A 181 -5.08 15.43 -16.12
CA MET A 181 -4.27 16.62 -16.32
C MET A 181 -3.14 16.69 -15.29
N ARG A 182 -1.92 17.01 -15.75
CA ARG A 182 -0.76 17.12 -14.85
C ARG A 182 -0.91 18.23 -13.81
N GLU A 183 -1.54 19.34 -14.17
CA GLU A 183 -1.83 20.43 -13.23
C GLU A 183 -2.71 19.97 -12.07
N ASP A 184 -3.71 19.12 -12.36
CA ASP A 184 -4.58 18.53 -11.35
C ASP A 184 -3.84 17.51 -10.49
N ALA A 185 -2.84 16.81 -11.05
CA ALA A 185 -1.99 15.90 -10.29
C ALA A 185 -1.13 16.66 -9.26
N GLU A 186 -0.59 17.82 -9.62
CA GLU A 186 0.16 18.68 -8.68
C GLU A 186 -0.77 19.25 -7.59
N LYS A 187 -1.98 19.71 -7.96
CA LYS A 187 -2.99 20.11 -6.95
C LYS A 187 -3.33 18.97 -6.00
N ILE A 188 -3.46 17.75 -6.50
CA ILE A 188 -3.72 16.57 -5.66
C ILE A 188 -2.56 16.34 -4.69
N LYS A 189 -1.30 16.39 -5.16
CA LYS A 189 -0.12 16.28 -4.29
C LYS A 189 -0.10 17.36 -3.21
N GLU A 190 -0.45 18.60 -3.55
CA GLU A 190 -0.60 19.68 -2.58
C GLU A 190 -1.67 19.37 -1.55
N ILE A 191 -2.88 18.99 -1.97
CA ILE A 191 -3.98 18.64 -1.06
C ILE A 191 -3.60 17.46 -0.16
N SER A 192 -2.96 16.42 -0.70
CA SER A 192 -2.48 15.27 0.05
C SER A 192 -1.48 15.67 1.13
N THR A 193 -0.54 16.55 0.81
CA THR A 193 0.45 17.08 1.76
C THR A 193 -0.23 17.83 2.92
N HIS A 194 -1.20 18.71 2.61
CA HIS A 194 -1.98 19.42 3.63
C HIS A 194 -2.81 18.47 4.52
N ASN A 195 -3.22 17.32 3.98
CA ASN A 195 -4.04 16.34 4.67
C ASN A 195 -3.24 15.25 5.39
N ASN A 196 -1.90 15.32 5.40
CA ASN A 196 -1.01 14.27 5.91
C ASN A 196 -1.26 12.90 5.29
N ILE A 197 -1.53 12.87 3.99
CA ILE A 197 -1.71 11.65 3.21
C ILE A 197 -0.39 11.32 2.54
N PHE A 198 0.08 10.09 2.72
CA PHE A 198 1.23 9.60 1.97
C PHE A 198 0.83 9.46 0.50
N ILE A 199 1.60 10.06 -0.40
CA ILE A 199 1.36 10.03 -1.83
C ILE A 199 2.66 9.77 -2.60
N VAL A 200 2.60 8.91 -3.60
CA VAL A 200 3.72 8.63 -4.51
C VAL A 200 3.25 8.69 -5.96
N ASP A 201 4.04 9.34 -6.79
CA ASP A 201 3.87 9.34 -8.24
C ASP A 201 4.52 8.09 -8.83
N PHE A 202 3.76 7.30 -9.58
CA PHE A 202 4.28 6.10 -10.22
C PHE A 202 5.45 6.36 -11.18
N LYS A 203 5.56 7.58 -11.74
CA LYS A 203 6.70 7.94 -12.58
C LYS A 203 8.01 8.01 -11.81
N ASP A 204 7.97 8.32 -10.53
CA ASP A 204 9.20 8.40 -9.72
C ASP A 204 9.73 7.00 -9.42
N ILE A 205 8.83 6.02 -9.31
CA ILE A 205 9.17 4.60 -9.14
C ILE A 205 9.77 4.00 -10.41
N LEU A 206 9.27 4.39 -11.60
CA LEU A 206 9.74 3.86 -12.88
C LEU A 206 11.13 4.40 -13.30
N LYS A 207 11.62 5.47 -12.69
CA LYS A 207 12.94 6.06 -12.99
C LYS A 207 14.09 5.39 -12.24
N GLU A 208 13.79 4.54 -11.26
CA GLU A 208 14.78 3.84 -10.42
C GLU A 208 15.26 2.49 -11.01
N ASP A 209 14.94 2.21 -12.29
CA ASP A 209 15.43 1.05 -13.06
C ASP A 209 16.41 1.46 -14.17
#